data_AF-A0AAW1DBR5-F1
#
_entry.id   AF-A0AAW1DBR5-F1
#
_cell.length_a   1.000
_cell.length_b   1.000
_cell.length_c   1.000
_cell.angle_alpha   90.00
_cell.angle_beta   90.00
_cell.angle_gamma   90.00
#
_symmetry.space_group_name_H-M   'P 1'
#
loop_
_entity.id
_entity.type
_entity.pdbx_description
1 polymer ?
#
loop_
_entity_poly.entity_id
_entity_poly.type
_entity_poly.pdbx_seq_one_letter_code
_entity_poly.pdbx_strand_id
1 'polypeptide(L)'
;MQTILYHNSSGKEAFTGNLKQKEVHRAITLHPVKQYKHLYRIDNYMKMLKIQEKKHHLILLQRDILNMNQMLEKSIKEAKNEDIFADPNIFGRPPGLTKFIPANKSELIPWDFIQRSLYSAFSSNPRRRIDASLREGLDDVIREVMEMINMYSKQRGRVIDFKEIHYGYYRYNALYGADYIIDMLLMYKKYRGRKMTVPVRRHSYLQQQFSGLSLREVYEGSEVPVPSGNHLEEQSDDTVGGGSSKALKEAFESGLMKIGESLPSLLFSETETDTTLSKHNLRGKVINFILPLSGRFEIFRRFIRNFEDVCLKNEERVSLTVVLFPSAKENTVQRILDTVRGLQKLYTYARIEVVPVFENFARAKALEIGASYAREPEDLLFFIDVDMVFRSSALQRIRMNTVKGKTVYFPIVYSEFDPIIVYNKTISPNHFLINEDTGFWRQYGFGIASVYKSDLLNVGGLDTSIQGWGKEDVDLFEKFVSSNITIFRSADPDLVHVFHVVDCDPSLERTQFEMCRNTRADTYGSISRLTSIWSQNKLEGGNLVNKLRTLFYYNKTVT
;
A
#
# COMPACT_ATOMS: atom_id res chain seq x y z
N MET A 1 -39.91 6.20 -9.12
CA MET A 1 -40.78 6.65 -8.02
C MET A 1 -39.91 6.61 -6.77
N GLN A 2 -39.83 7.70 -6.00
CA GLN A 2 -39.14 7.63 -4.70
C GLN A 2 -39.95 6.69 -3.81
N THR A 3 -39.27 5.82 -3.09
CA THR A 3 -39.92 4.91 -2.14
C THR A 3 -40.11 5.72 -0.87
N ILE A 4 -41.35 6.05 -0.50
CA ILE A 4 -41.60 6.89 0.67
C ILE A 4 -41.05 6.20 1.93
N LEU A 5 -41.30 4.89 2.04
CA LEU A 5 -40.82 4.07 3.14
C LEU A 5 -40.16 2.81 2.59
N TYR A 6 -38.85 2.67 2.78
CA TYR A 6 -38.16 1.42 2.48
C TYR A 6 -38.19 0.54 3.73
N HIS A 7 -39.09 -0.43 3.70
CA HIS A 7 -39.22 -1.43 4.75
C HIS A 7 -38.26 -2.60 4.50
N ASN A 8 -37.32 -2.81 5.41
CA ASN A 8 -36.47 -4.00 5.40
C ASN A 8 -36.94 -5.00 6.47
N SER A 9 -37.61 -6.07 6.05
CA SER A 9 -38.19 -7.07 6.95
C SER A 9 -37.15 -8.00 7.61
N SER A 10 -35.84 -7.84 7.35
CA SER A 10 -34.77 -8.68 7.93
C SER A 10 -34.51 -8.43 9.43
N GLY A 11 -35.34 -7.62 10.09
CA GLY A 11 -35.33 -7.49 11.55
C GLY A 11 -34.02 -6.94 12.12
N LYS A 12 -33.25 -7.79 12.82
CA LYS A 12 -31.95 -7.42 13.40
C LYS A 12 -30.85 -7.26 12.36
N GLU A 13 -31.02 -7.82 11.16
CA GLU A 13 -30.05 -7.76 10.05
C GLU A 13 -30.39 -6.66 9.04
N ALA A 14 -31.35 -5.78 9.35
CA ALA A 14 -31.69 -4.68 8.47
C ALA A 14 -30.48 -3.75 8.27
N PHE A 15 -30.13 -3.50 7.00
CA PHE A 15 -29.04 -2.60 6.58
C PHE A 15 -27.62 -3.02 7.03
N THR A 16 -27.40 -4.32 7.24
CA THR A 16 -26.05 -4.90 7.43
C THR A 16 -25.27 -5.05 6.12
N GLY A 17 -25.96 -5.09 4.97
CA GLY A 17 -25.35 -5.21 3.64
C GLY A 17 -24.74 -3.91 3.08
N ASN A 18 -24.55 -3.88 1.76
CA ASN A 18 -24.08 -2.70 1.04
C ASN A 18 -25.14 -1.57 1.09
N LEU A 19 -24.74 -0.37 1.50
CA LEU A 19 -25.62 0.81 1.57
C LEU A 19 -25.73 1.57 0.23
N LYS A 20 -24.84 1.32 -0.74
CA LYS A 20 -24.81 1.92 -2.09
C LYS A 20 -25.91 1.36 -3.02
N GLN A 21 -27.06 0.97 -2.47
CA GLN A 21 -28.17 0.35 -3.20
C GLN A 21 -29.21 1.38 -3.61
N LYS A 22 -29.74 1.28 -4.84
CA LYS A 22 -30.75 2.21 -5.38
C LYS A 22 -31.97 2.37 -4.46
N GLU A 23 -32.33 1.33 -3.72
CA GLU A 23 -33.43 1.30 -2.76
C GLU A 23 -33.17 2.25 -1.58
N VAL A 24 -31.94 2.23 -1.06
CA VAL A 24 -31.51 3.08 0.07
C VAL A 24 -31.50 4.55 -0.35
N HIS A 25 -30.93 4.86 -1.52
CA HIS A 25 -30.86 6.24 -2.03
C HIS A 25 -32.21 6.82 -2.47
N ARG A 26 -33.14 5.97 -2.92
CA ARG A 26 -34.49 6.41 -3.33
C ARG A 26 -35.45 6.52 -2.16
N ALA A 27 -35.08 5.99 -0.99
CA ALA A 27 -35.90 6.01 0.20
C ALA A 27 -35.90 7.39 0.84
N ILE A 28 -37.07 7.84 1.29
CA ILE A 28 -37.17 9.00 2.19
C ILE A 28 -36.94 8.54 3.63
N THR A 29 -37.48 7.38 3.98
CA THR A 29 -37.35 6.79 5.33
C THR A 29 -36.88 5.34 5.23
N LEU A 30 -35.90 4.98 6.06
CA LEU A 30 -35.38 3.61 6.23
C LEU A 30 -35.92 3.03 7.54
N HIS A 31 -36.65 1.91 7.48
CA HIS A 31 -37.27 1.32 8.68
C HIS A 31 -37.35 -0.22 8.59
N PRO A 32 -37.13 -0.99 9.66
CA PRO A 32 -36.64 -0.60 10.99
C PRO A 32 -35.12 -0.68 11.08
N VAL A 33 -34.51 0.16 11.92
CA VAL A 33 -33.10 0.02 12.32
C VAL A 33 -33.07 -0.29 13.81
N LYS A 34 -33.02 -1.58 14.16
CA LYS A 34 -33.16 -2.02 15.56
C LYS A 34 -31.87 -1.96 16.39
N GLN A 35 -30.71 -1.88 15.74
CA GLN A 35 -29.41 -1.83 16.41
C GLN A 35 -28.74 -0.46 16.27
N TYR A 36 -28.25 0.10 17.36
CA TYR A 36 -27.58 1.41 17.37
C TYR A 36 -26.30 1.44 16.50
N LYS A 37 -25.56 0.32 16.43
CA LYS A 37 -24.37 0.18 15.56
C LYS A 37 -24.72 0.38 14.07
N HIS A 38 -25.86 -0.16 13.64
CA HIS A 38 -26.33 0.00 12.26
C HIS A 38 -26.84 1.41 12.01
N LEU A 39 -27.47 2.04 12.99
CA LEU A 39 -27.86 3.45 12.90
C LEU A 39 -26.64 4.36 12.71
N TYR A 40 -25.58 4.18 13.50
CA TYR A 40 -24.33 4.92 13.34
C TYR A 40 -23.71 4.71 11.96
N ARG A 41 -23.70 3.47 11.46
CA ARG A 41 -23.19 3.16 10.11
C ARG A 41 -23.97 3.88 9.01
N ILE A 42 -25.30 3.92 9.12
CA ILE A 42 -26.16 4.64 8.17
C ILE A 42 -25.92 6.14 8.28
N ASP A 43 -25.84 6.70 9.49
CA ASP A 43 -25.55 8.13 9.70
C ASP A 43 -24.19 8.52 9.11
N ASN A 44 -23.15 7.73 9.37
CA ASN A 44 -21.82 7.94 8.80
C ASN A 44 -21.86 7.89 7.25
N TYR A 45 -22.61 6.95 6.69
CA TYR A 45 -22.82 6.87 5.25
C TYR A 45 -23.53 8.11 4.68
N MET A 46 -24.58 8.60 5.34
CA MET A 46 -25.29 9.81 4.93
C MET A 46 -24.41 11.07 5.06
N LYS A 47 -23.58 11.16 6.10
CA LYS A 47 -22.57 12.21 6.25
C LYS A 47 -21.53 12.15 5.13
N MET A 48 -21.07 10.96 4.74
CA MET A 48 -20.16 10.77 3.60
C MET A 48 -20.76 11.35 2.30
N LEU A 49 -22.03 11.09 2.01
CA LEU A 49 -22.71 11.65 0.84
C LEU A 49 -22.77 13.18 0.88
N LYS A 50 -23.05 13.77 2.05
CA LYS A 50 -23.01 15.24 2.23
C LYS A 50 -21.61 15.81 2.01
N ILE A 51 -20.57 15.13 2.47
CA ILE A 51 -19.17 15.53 2.24
C ILE A 51 -18.87 15.53 0.74
N GLN A 52 -19.28 14.49 0.01
CA GLN A 52 -19.11 14.41 -1.45
C GLN A 52 -19.82 15.57 -2.17
N GLU A 53 -21.05 15.89 -1.79
CA GLU A 53 -21.81 17.04 -2.33
C GLU A 53 -21.08 18.37 -2.09
N LYS A 54 -20.57 18.59 -0.87
CA LYS A 54 -19.80 19.79 -0.54
C LYS A 54 -18.47 19.87 -1.31
N LYS A 55 -17.77 18.74 -1.48
CA LYS A 55 -16.56 18.66 -2.31
C LYS A 55 -16.85 18.99 -3.77
N HIS A 56 -17.96 18.50 -4.31
CA HIS A 56 -18.39 18.85 -5.66
C HIS A 56 -18.67 20.35 -5.78
N HIS A 57 -19.35 20.94 -4.80
CA HIS A 57 -19.62 22.37 -4.77
C HIS A 57 -18.32 23.20 -4.70
N LEU A 58 -17.34 22.78 -3.90
CA LEU A 58 -16.01 23.41 -3.84
C LEU A 58 -15.34 23.45 -5.23
N ILE A 59 -15.39 22.33 -5.96
CA ILE A 59 -14.84 22.25 -7.33
C ILE A 59 -15.56 23.22 -8.27
N LEU A 60 -16.89 23.36 -8.16
CA LEU A 60 -17.65 24.32 -8.97
C LEU A 60 -17.22 25.76 -8.67
N LEU A 61 -17.08 26.11 -7.40
CA LEU A 61 -16.60 27.44 -7.00
C LEU A 61 -15.17 27.71 -7.50
N GLN A 62 -14.28 26.73 -7.46
CA GLN A 62 -12.92 26.87 -8.01
C GLN A 62 -12.92 27.10 -9.52
N ARG A 63 -13.85 26.48 -10.25
CA ARG A 63 -14.05 26.75 -11.69
C ARG A 63 -14.55 28.17 -11.92
N ASP A 64 -15.49 28.63 -11.12
CA ASP A 64 -16.01 30.00 -11.21
C ASP A 64 -14.90 31.02 -10.93
N ILE A 65 -14.06 30.78 -9.91
CA ILE A 65 -12.87 31.60 -9.62
C ILE A 65 -11.92 31.61 -10.82
N LEU A 66 -11.63 30.45 -11.43
CA LEU A 66 -10.75 30.38 -12.60
C LEU A 66 -11.32 31.16 -13.79
N ASN A 67 -12.61 31.02 -14.07
CA ASN A 67 -13.29 31.75 -15.14
C ASN A 67 -13.25 33.26 -14.89
N MET A 68 -13.50 33.70 -13.65
CA MET A 68 -13.43 35.11 -13.29
C MET A 68 -12.01 35.67 -13.40
N ASN A 69 -10.99 34.91 -12.98
CA ASN A 69 -9.59 35.30 -13.15
C ASN A 69 -9.21 35.47 -14.63
N GLN A 70 -9.70 34.58 -15.51
CA GLN A 70 -9.51 34.72 -16.95
C GLN A 70 -10.19 35.97 -17.52
N MET A 71 -11.41 36.29 -17.05
CA MET A 71 -12.14 37.48 -17.48
C MET A 71 -11.51 38.80 -17.00
N LEU A 72 -10.87 38.79 -15.83
CA LEU A 72 -10.23 39.97 -15.23
C LEU A 72 -8.83 40.24 -15.79
N GLU A 73 -8.34 39.42 -16.73
CA GLU A 73 -6.96 39.48 -17.27
C GLU A 73 -5.87 39.50 -16.18
N LYS A 74 -6.19 39.11 -14.94
CA LYS A 74 -5.20 38.96 -13.88
C LYS A 74 -4.19 37.92 -14.35
N SER A 75 -2.92 38.31 -14.41
CA SER A 75 -1.89 37.37 -14.84
C SER A 75 -1.95 36.15 -13.90
N ILE A 76 -1.84 34.94 -14.46
CA ILE A 76 -1.87 33.68 -13.70
C ILE A 76 -0.86 33.69 -12.53
N LYS A 77 0.16 34.56 -12.60
CA LYS A 77 1.19 34.77 -11.58
C LYS A 77 0.71 35.59 -10.37
N GLU A 78 -0.28 36.46 -10.53
CA GLU A 78 -0.83 37.32 -9.47
C GLU A 78 -1.94 36.65 -8.67
N ALA A 79 -2.59 35.62 -9.24
CA ALA A 79 -3.60 34.80 -8.57
C ALA A 79 -2.99 33.64 -7.76
N LYS A 80 -1.75 33.79 -7.27
CA LYS A 80 -1.16 32.83 -6.32
C LYS A 80 -1.89 33.01 -4.97
N ASN A 81 -2.95 32.24 -4.74
CA ASN A 81 -3.49 32.07 -3.40
C ASN A 81 -2.38 31.60 -2.45
N GLU A 82 -2.41 32.09 -1.21
CA GLU A 82 -1.47 31.68 -0.17
C GLU A 82 -1.59 30.18 0.15
N ASP A 83 -2.78 29.60 -0.05
CA ASP A 83 -3.05 28.17 0.11
C ASP A 83 -2.67 27.34 -1.12
N ILE A 84 -1.53 26.64 -1.02
CA ILE A 84 -1.04 25.62 -1.96
C ILE A 84 -2.08 24.52 -2.20
N PHE A 85 -2.88 24.23 -1.18
CA PHE A 85 -3.88 23.17 -1.19
C PHE A 85 -5.16 23.52 -1.94
N ALA A 86 -5.28 24.73 -2.49
CA ALA A 86 -6.49 25.18 -3.18
C ALA A 86 -6.19 26.00 -4.45
N ASP A 87 -5.14 25.67 -5.22
CA ASP A 87 -4.82 26.38 -6.47
C ASP A 87 -5.97 26.24 -7.50
N PRO A 88 -6.69 27.34 -7.82
CA PRO A 88 -7.77 27.31 -8.80
C PRO A 88 -7.29 26.90 -10.20
N ASN A 89 -6.01 27.08 -10.54
CA ASN A 89 -5.46 26.71 -11.84
C ASN A 89 -5.33 25.19 -12.04
N ILE A 90 -5.27 24.43 -10.95
CA ILE A 90 -5.19 22.97 -10.97
C ILE A 90 -6.61 22.40 -10.84
N PHE A 91 -7.31 22.78 -9.78
CA PHE A 91 -8.61 22.19 -9.43
C PHE A 91 -9.79 22.81 -10.19
N GLY A 92 -9.70 24.08 -10.57
CA GLY A 92 -10.72 24.81 -11.33
C GLY A 92 -10.76 24.47 -12.82
N ARG A 93 -9.88 23.60 -13.34
CA ARG A 93 -9.93 23.22 -14.77
C ARG A 93 -11.16 22.35 -15.07
N PRO A 94 -11.97 22.69 -16.10
CA PRO A 94 -13.11 21.87 -16.50
C PRO A 94 -12.64 20.51 -17.03
N PRO A 95 -13.41 19.42 -16.83
CA PRO A 95 -13.02 18.07 -17.28
C PRO A 95 -12.73 18.06 -18.78
N GLY A 96 -11.63 17.43 -19.19
CA GLY A 96 -11.21 17.37 -20.58
C GLY A 96 -10.12 16.33 -20.83
N LEU A 97 -10.14 15.71 -22.01
CA LEU A 97 -9.21 14.64 -22.39
C LEU A 97 -7.74 15.12 -22.45
N THR A 98 -7.54 16.41 -22.74
CA THR A 98 -6.25 17.06 -23.02
C THR A 98 -5.70 17.87 -21.84
N LYS A 99 -6.23 17.69 -20.62
CA LYS A 99 -5.75 18.40 -19.42
C LYS A 99 -4.26 18.20 -19.12
N PHE A 100 -3.79 16.99 -19.39
CA PHE A 100 -2.40 16.60 -19.20
C PHE A 100 -1.77 16.38 -20.56
N ILE A 101 -0.69 17.12 -20.82
CA ILE A 101 0.11 17.02 -22.03
C ILE A 101 1.49 16.52 -21.56
N PRO A 102 1.88 15.28 -21.89
CA PRO A 102 3.17 14.75 -21.51
C PRO A 102 4.29 15.51 -22.24
N ALA A 103 5.36 15.87 -21.53
CA ALA A 103 6.55 16.45 -22.17
C ALA A 103 7.38 15.36 -22.86
N ASN A 104 7.43 14.17 -22.25
CA ASN A 104 8.25 13.05 -22.68
C ASN A 104 7.45 11.75 -22.79
N LYS A 105 7.98 10.76 -23.54
CA LYS A 105 7.36 9.43 -23.68
C LYS A 105 7.13 8.72 -22.34
N SER A 106 8.04 8.90 -21.37
CA SER A 106 7.95 8.29 -20.04
C SER A 106 6.80 8.85 -19.19
N GLU A 107 6.30 10.04 -19.51
CA GLU A 107 5.19 10.68 -18.80
C GLU A 107 3.83 10.28 -19.39
N LEU A 108 3.81 9.49 -20.47
CA LEU A 108 2.57 9.10 -21.13
C LEU A 108 1.74 8.20 -20.22
N ILE A 109 0.57 8.71 -19.82
CA ILE A 109 -0.38 7.95 -19.00
C ILE A 109 -1.31 7.16 -19.93
N PRO A 110 -1.23 5.82 -19.94
CA PRO A 110 -2.03 4.98 -20.83
C PRO A 110 -3.49 4.86 -20.36
N TRP A 111 -4.35 4.53 -21.31
CA TRP A 111 -5.72 4.13 -21.01
C TRP A 111 -5.80 2.61 -20.85
N ASP A 112 -6.37 2.18 -19.74
CA ASP A 112 -6.76 0.79 -19.55
C ASP A 112 -8.15 0.56 -20.15
N PHE A 113 -8.34 -0.55 -20.85
CA PHE A 113 -9.63 -0.92 -21.43
C PHE A 113 -10.41 -1.82 -20.48
N ILE A 114 -11.66 -1.45 -20.22
CA ILE A 114 -12.58 -2.13 -19.32
C ILE A 114 -13.68 -2.80 -20.13
N GLN A 115 -13.86 -4.10 -19.92
CA GLN A 115 -15.04 -4.84 -20.36
C GLN A 115 -15.45 -5.82 -19.25
N ARG A 116 -15.51 -7.13 -19.53
CA ARG A 116 -15.61 -8.18 -18.49
C ARG A 116 -14.31 -8.37 -17.71
N SER A 117 -13.19 -8.00 -18.33
CA SER A 117 -11.85 -8.03 -17.78
C SER A 117 -11.21 -6.65 -17.97
N LEU A 118 -10.16 -6.38 -17.22
CA LEU A 118 -9.33 -5.20 -17.36
C LEU A 118 -8.14 -5.56 -18.27
N TYR A 119 -7.87 -4.70 -19.24
CA TYR A 119 -6.79 -4.86 -20.19
C TYR A 119 -5.82 -3.69 -20.07
N SER A 120 -4.58 -4.00 -19.69
CA SER A 120 -3.54 -3.00 -19.39
C SER A 120 -2.26 -3.31 -20.16
N ALA A 121 -1.68 -2.32 -20.83
CA ALA A 121 -0.47 -2.51 -21.64
C ALA A 121 0.81 -2.66 -20.82
N PHE A 122 0.85 -2.11 -19.60
CA PHE A 122 2.04 -2.03 -18.75
C PHE A 122 2.02 -3.00 -17.56
N SER A 123 1.00 -3.86 -17.48
CA SER A 123 0.95 -4.93 -16.48
C SER A 123 1.65 -6.17 -17.02
N SER A 124 2.37 -6.90 -16.17
CA SER A 124 2.95 -8.20 -16.49
C SER A 124 1.89 -9.20 -16.98
N ASN A 125 0.65 -9.08 -16.47
CA ASN A 125 -0.50 -9.80 -16.99
C ASN A 125 -1.46 -8.84 -17.73
N PRO A 126 -1.44 -8.80 -19.07
CA PRO A 126 -2.19 -7.83 -19.86
C PRO A 126 -3.71 -8.02 -19.79
N ARG A 127 -4.20 -9.19 -19.33
CA ARG A 127 -5.63 -9.45 -19.10
C ARG A 127 -5.83 -9.90 -17.66
N ARG A 128 -6.46 -9.04 -16.86
CA ARG A 128 -6.71 -9.29 -15.44
C ARG A 128 -8.17 -9.12 -15.06
N ARG A 129 -8.54 -9.68 -13.91
CA ARG A 129 -9.85 -9.38 -13.31
C ARG A 129 -9.85 -7.90 -12.90
N ILE A 130 -11.04 -7.29 -12.92
CA ILE A 130 -11.20 -5.93 -12.42
C ILE A 130 -11.04 -5.98 -10.89
N ASP A 131 -10.03 -5.28 -10.40
CA ASP A 131 -9.70 -5.14 -8.97
C ASP A 131 -10.91 -4.62 -8.19
N ALA A 132 -11.02 -5.01 -6.92
CA ALA A 132 -12.15 -4.62 -6.08
C ALA A 132 -12.25 -3.09 -5.91
N SER A 133 -11.11 -2.41 -5.76
CA SER A 133 -11.04 -0.94 -5.64
C SER A 133 -11.56 -0.22 -6.88
N LEU A 134 -11.13 -0.65 -8.08
CA LEU A 134 -11.61 -0.07 -9.34
C LEU A 134 -13.11 -0.33 -9.54
N ARG A 135 -13.58 -1.54 -9.17
CA ARG A 135 -15.00 -1.88 -9.23
C ARG A 135 -15.84 -0.99 -8.32
N GLU A 136 -15.40 -0.80 -7.07
CA GLU A 136 -16.08 0.07 -6.12
C GLU A 136 -16.11 1.52 -6.61
N GLY A 137 -14.99 2.02 -7.16
CA GLY A 137 -14.94 3.36 -7.76
C GLY A 137 -15.88 3.51 -8.96
N LEU A 138 -15.97 2.50 -9.84
CA LEU A 138 -16.91 2.50 -10.96
C LEU A 138 -18.36 2.51 -10.48
N ASP A 139 -18.69 1.71 -9.46
CA ASP A 139 -20.04 1.67 -8.88
C ASP A 139 -20.43 3.04 -8.28
N ASP A 140 -19.50 3.73 -7.62
CA ASP A 140 -19.72 5.08 -7.10
C ASP A 140 -19.92 6.10 -8.22
N VAL A 141 -19.08 6.08 -9.26
CA VAL A 141 -19.20 6.97 -10.42
C VAL A 141 -20.53 6.74 -11.15
N ILE A 142 -20.93 5.49 -11.36
CA ILE A 142 -22.22 5.16 -11.98
C ILE A 142 -23.36 5.66 -11.11
N ARG A 143 -23.31 5.43 -9.79
CA ARG A 143 -24.35 5.89 -8.85
C ARG A 143 -24.54 7.41 -8.96
N GLU A 144 -23.47 8.18 -8.88
CA GLU A 144 -23.50 9.65 -8.97
C GLU A 144 -24.07 10.11 -10.31
N VAL A 145 -23.61 9.51 -11.42
CA VAL A 145 -24.15 9.83 -12.76
C VAL A 145 -25.64 9.51 -12.85
N MET A 146 -26.08 8.40 -12.28
CA MET A 146 -27.49 8.01 -12.28
C MET A 146 -28.35 8.93 -11.40
N GLU A 147 -27.82 9.42 -10.28
CA GLU A 147 -28.45 10.45 -9.45
C GLU A 147 -28.59 11.76 -10.24
N MET A 148 -27.52 12.24 -10.87
CA MET A 148 -27.53 13.44 -11.72
C MET A 148 -28.54 13.34 -12.88
N ILE A 149 -28.55 12.21 -13.60
CA ILE A 149 -29.48 11.96 -14.72
C ILE A 149 -30.95 11.98 -14.27
N ASN A 150 -31.21 11.49 -13.06
CA ASN A 150 -32.56 11.34 -12.50
C ASN A 150 -32.97 12.48 -11.56
N MET A 151 -32.16 13.51 -11.39
CA MET A 151 -32.44 14.65 -10.49
C MET A 151 -33.84 15.23 -10.72
N TYR A 152 -34.24 15.42 -11.99
CA TYR A 152 -35.57 15.93 -12.37
C TYR A 152 -36.53 14.84 -12.87
N SER A 153 -36.33 13.58 -12.47
CA SER A 153 -37.14 12.42 -12.89
C SER A 153 -38.64 12.60 -12.63
N LYS A 154 -39.01 13.15 -11.45
CA LYS A 154 -40.40 13.41 -11.07
C LYS A 154 -41.09 14.42 -12.00
N GLN A 155 -40.47 15.59 -12.19
CA GLN A 155 -40.99 16.65 -13.05
C GLN A 155 -41.19 16.15 -14.49
N ARG A 156 -40.25 15.33 -14.98
CA ARG A 156 -40.26 14.78 -16.34
C ARG A 156 -41.12 13.51 -16.49
N GLY A 157 -41.66 12.96 -15.40
CA GLY A 157 -42.48 11.74 -15.43
C GLY A 157 -41.76 10.51 -15.97
N ARG A 158 -40.44 10.43 -15.81
CA ARG A 158 -39.57 9.36 -16.32
C ARG A 158 -38.52 8.95 -15.30
N VAL A 159 -38.04 7.72 -15.37
CA VAL A 159 -36.85 7.26 -14.64
C VAL A 159 -35.93 6.56 -15.62
N ILE A 160 -34.63 6.76 -15.47
CA ILE A 160 -33.62 6.00 -16.20
C ILE A 160 -32.94 5.09 -15.19
N ASP A 161 -32.90 3.80 -15.47
CA ASP A 161 -32.20 2.81 -14.64
C ASP A 161 -30.92 2.36 -15.35
N PHE A 162 -29.85 2.10 -14.59
CA PHE A 162 -28.61 1.52 -15.12
C PHE A 162 -28.79 0.01 -15.33
N LYS A 163 -28.25 -0.52 -16.42
CA LYS A 163 -28.27 -1.97 -16.72
C LYS A 163 -26.87 -2.57 -16.67
N GLU A 164 -25.95 -2.09 -17.51
CA GLU A 164 -24.56 -2.57 -17.53
C GLU A 164 -23.64 -1.56 -18.22
N ILE A 165 -22.33 -1.71 -17.99
CA ILE A 165 -21.29 -1.08 -18.82
C ILE A 165 -21.00 -2.03 -19.97
N HIS A 166 -21.12 -1.56 -21.23
CA HIS A 166 -20.74 -2.36 -22.39
C HIS A 166 -19.22 -2.46 -22.52
N TYR A 167 -18.55 -1.31 -22.44
CA TYR A 167 -17.11 -1.17 -22.30
C TYR A 167 -16.78 0.21 -21.75
N GLY A 168 -15.54 0.41 -21.36
CA GLY A 168 -15.02 1.72 -21.03
C GLY A 168 -13.51 1.80 -21.13
N TYR A 169 -13.00 3.01 -20.96
CA TYR A 169 -11.60 3.30 -20.80
C TYR A 169 -11.40 4.01 -19.47
N TYR A 170 -10.34 3.64 -18.76
CA TYR A 170 -9.96 4.22 -17.50
C TYR A 170 -8.53 4.74 -17.55
N ARG A 171 -8.30 5.89 -16.95
CA ARG A 171 -6.97 6.46 -16.80
C ARG A 171 -6.88 7.15 -15.45
N TYR A 172 -5.78 6.91 -14.73
CA TYR A 172 -5.49 7.56 -13.46
C TYR A 172 -4.46 8.66 -13.64
N ASN A 173 -4.79 9.89 -13.25
CA ASN A 173 -3.86 11.01 -13.22
C ASN A 173 -3.69 11.49 -11.77
N ALA A 174 -2.47 11.41 -11.24
CA ALA A 174 -2.18 11.76 -9.85
C ALA A 174 -2.50 13.23 -9.50
N LEU A 175 -2.43 14.14 -10.48
CA LEU A 175 -2.69 15.57 -10.29
C LEU A 175 -4.18 15.92 -10.43
N TYR A 176 -4.85 15.36 -11.43
CA TYR A 176 -6.21 15.77 -11.81
C TYR A 176 -7.32 14.81 -11.35
N GLY A 177 -6.99 13.57 -11.04
CA GLY A 177 -7.95 12.54 -10.65
C GLY A 177 -8.12 11.40 -11.66
N ALA A 178 -9.23 10.68 -11.53
CA ALA A 178 -9.55 9.53 -12.35
C ALA A 178 -10.46 9.91 -13.53
N ASP A 179 -10.04 9.57 -14.74
CA ASP A 179 -10.79 9.77 -15.97
C ASP A 179 -11.46 8.48 -16.42
N TYR A 180 -12.71 8.60 -16.89
CA TYR A 180 -13.49 7.50 -17.41
C TYR A 180 -14.16 7.89 -18.73
N ILE A 181 -14.05 7.01 -19.72
CA ILE A 181 -14.88 7.04 -20.93
C ILE A 181 -15.74 5.78 -20.87
N ILE A 182 -17.03 5.93 -20.55
CA ILE A 182 -17.90 4.79 -20.31
C ILE A 182 -19.04 4.79 -21.30
N ASP A 183 -19.26 3.62 -21.90
CA ASP A 183 -20.47 3.32 -22.65
C ASP A 183 -21.43 2.50 -21.79
N MET A 184 -22.53 3.15 -21.38
CA MET A 184 -23.53 2.57 -20.49
C MET A 184 -24.78 2.17 -21.27
N LEU A 185 -25.27 0.96 -20.96
CA LEU A 185 -26.62 0.55 -21.29
C LEU A 185 -27.56 0.97 -20.17
N LEU A 186 -28.55 1.77 -20.53
CA LEU A 186 -29.55 2.34 -19.64
C LEU A 186 -30.95 1.89 -20.05
N MET A 187 -31.89 1.89 -19.11
CA MET A 187 -33.30 1.58 -19.35
C MET A 187 -34.14 2.82 -19.09
N TYR A 188 -34.64 3.44 -20.15
CA TYR A 188 -35.56 4.56 -20.06
C TYR A 188 -36.97 4.07 -19.78
N LYS A 189 -37.56 4.49 -18.66
CA LYS A 189 -38.93 4.14 -18.24
C LYS A 189 -39.77 5.40 -18.12
N LYS A 190 -40.72 5.58 -19.04
CA LYS A 190 -41.71 6.66 -19.01
C LYS A 190 -42.96 6.21 -18.28
N TYR A 191 -43.42 7.03 -17.33
CA TYR A 191 -44.61 6.75 -16.53
C TYR A 191 -45.74 7.75 -16.80
N ARG A 192 -45.43 8.95 -17.28
CA ARG A 192 -46.44 9.96 -17.64
C ARG A 192 -46.96 9.72 -19.06
N GLY A 193 -48.28 9.63 -19.21
CA GLY A 193 -48.93 9.31 -20.50
C GLY A 193 -48.82 7.82 -20.82
N ARG A 194 -48.61 7.47 -22.10
CA ARG A 194 -48.39 6.07 -22.52
C ARG A 194 -47.10 5.54 -21.89
N LYS A 195 -47.24 4.53 -21.03
CA LYS A 195 -46.10 3.84 -20.39
C LYS A 195 -45.22 3.22 -21.48
N MET A 196 -43.91 3.39 -21.34
CA MET A 196 -42.94 2.91 -22.32
C MET A 196 -41.63 2.57 -21.60
N THR A 197 -41.02 1.46 -21.98
CA THR A 197 -39.68 1.07 -21.53
C THR A 197 -38.80 0.81 -22.74
N VAL A 198 -37.69 1.54 -22.86
CA VAL A 198 -36.79 1.46 -24.02
C VAL A 198 -35.34 1.39 -23.54
N PRO A 199 -34.53 0.45 -24.06
CA PRO A 199 -33.09 0.47 -23.83
C PRO A 199 -32.46 1.66 -24.54
N VAL A 200 -31.60 2.39 -23.84
CA VAL A 200 -30.90 3.58 -24.35
C VAL A 200 -29.42 3.43 -24.06
N ARG A 201 -28.58 3.73 -25.05
CA ARG A 201 -27.13 3.73 -24.91
C ARG A 201 -26.63 5.15 -24.65
N ARG A 202 -25.67 5.30 -23.74
CA ARG A 202 -25.08 6.62 -23.43
C ARG A 202 -23.58 6.52 -23.27
N HIS A 203 -22.87 7.22 -24.16
CA HIS A 203 -21.45 7.48 -24.02
C HIS A 203 -21.25 8.69 -23.09
N SER A 204 -20.47 8.52 -22.04
CA SER A 204 -20.18 9.59 -21.08
C SER A 204 -18.68 9.67 -20.84
N TYR A 205 -18.14 10.89 -20.95
CA TYR A 205 -16.83 11.22 -20.41
C TYR A 205 -17.02 11.79 -19.01
N LEU A 206 -16.38 11.17 -18.03
CA LEU A 206 -16.52 11.46 -16.61
C LEU A 206 -15.14 11.65 -16.03
N GLN A 207 -15.03 12.57 -15.09
CA GLN A 207 -13.80 12.79 -14.34
C GLN A 207 -14.12 12.94 -12.87
N GLN A 208 -13.57 12.04 -12.06
CA GLN A 208 -13.57 12.16 -10.62
C GLN A 208 -12.35 12.98 -10.21
N GLN A 209 -12.56 14.29 -10.04
CA GLN A 209 -11.49 15.23 -9.70
C GLN A 209 -11.07 15.06 -8.24
N PHE A 210 -9.77 15.08 -7.99
CA PHE A 210 -9.25 15.20 -6.63
C PHE A 210 -9.45 16.62 -6.11
N SER A 211 -9.73 16.73 -4.82
CA SER A 211 -9.70 18.00 -4.10
C SER A 211 -8.26 18.34 -3.72
N GLY A 212 -8.09 19.51 -3.09
CA GLY A 212 -6.87 19.87 -2.38
C GLY A 212 -6.28 18.72 -1.58
N LEU A 213 -4.95 18.61 -1.60
CA LEU A 213 -4.24 17.73 -0.67
C LEU A 213 -4.52 18.22 0.75
N SER A 214 -4.84 17.30 1.65
CA SER A 214 -4.91 17.59 3.08
C SER A 214 -3.87 16.71 3.75
N LEU A 215 -2.98 17.33 4.52
CA LEU A 215 -2.02 16.60 5.33
C LEU A 215 -2.62 16.45 6.73
N ARG A 216 -2.55 15.23 7.26
CA ARG A 216 -2.95 14.93 8.63
C ARG A 216 -1.76 14.29 9.34
N GLU A 217 -1.22 14.96 10.34
CA GLU A 217 -0.20 14.38 11.19
C GLU A 217 -0.86 13.48 12.24
N VAL A 218 -0.37 12.24 12.32
CA VAL A 218 -0.86 11.23 13.24
C VAL A 218 0.32 10.68 14.00
N TYR A 219 0.31 10.81 15.33
CA TYR A 219 1.30 10.25 16.23
C TYR A 219 0.68 9.12 17.04
N GLU A 220 1.26 7.92 16.99
CA GLU A 220 0.73 6.72 17.67
C GLU A 220 -0.78 6.51 17.43
N GLY A 221 -1.21 6.76 16.20
CA GLY A 221 -2.60 6.61 15.78
C GLY A 221 -3.57 7.63 16.40
N SER A 222 -3.06 8.73 16.97
CA SER A 222 -3.84 9.87 17.45
C SER A 222 -3.51 11.09 16.59
N GLU A 223 -4.52 11.84 16.18
CA GLU A 223 -4.31 13.07 15.39
C GLU A 223 -3.61 14.10 16.26
N VAL A 224 -2.51 14.65 15.76
CA VAL A 224 -1.86 15.80 16.39
C VAL A 224 -2.70 17.02 16.01
N PRO A 225 -3.30 17.74 16.99
CA PRO A 225 -4.06 18.94 16.68
C PRO A 225 -3.12 19.95 16.06
N VAL A 226 -3.35 20.32 14.80
CA VAL A 226 -2.69 21.48 14.21
C VAL A 226 -3.18 22.69 15.00
N PRO A 227 -2.31 23.55 15.56
CA PRO A 227 -2.73 24.79 16.17
C PRO A 227 -3.56 25.54 15.12
N SER A 228 -4.85 25.67 15.38
CA SER A 228 -5.69 26.52 14.54
C SER A 228 -5.08 27.90 14.65
N GLY A 229 -4.47 28.40 13.57
CA GLY A 229 -3.97 29.76 13.52
C GLY A 229 -5.11 30.66 13.98
N ASN A 230 -4.93 31.27 15.15
CA ASN A 230 -5.88 32.24 15.66
C ASN A 230 -6.13 33.29 14.59
N HIS A 231 -7.39 33.69 14.48
CA HIS A 231 -7.87 34.89 13.82
C HIS A 231 -6.77 35.96 13.68
N LEU A 232 -6.34 36.19 12.45
CA LEU A 232 -5.62 37.41 12.08
C LEU A 232 -6.64 38.55 12.15
N GLU A 233 -6.79 39.15 13.32
CA GLU A 233 -7.14 40.56 13.38
C GLU A 233 -5.96 41.33 12.79
N GLU A 234 -6.26 42.11 11.75
CA GLU A 234 -5.35 43.05 11.12
C GLU A 234 -4.82 44.04 12.16
N GLN A 235 -3.58 43.84 12.63
CA GLN A 235 -2.73 44.96 13.00
C GLN A 235 -1.35 44.76 12.40
N SER A 236 -1.05 45.66 11.47
CA SER A 236 0.25 45.92 10.90
C SER A 236 1.29 46.15 11.98
N ASP A 237 2.29 45.28 12.06
CA ASP A 237 3.63 45.74 12.35
C ASP A 237 4.67 44.83 11.70
N ASP A 238 5.62 45.45 11.03
CA ASP A 238 6.75 44.82 10.38
C ASP A 238 7.64 44.18 11.44
N THR A 239 7.83 42.86 11.39
CA THR A 239 9.13 42.15 11.46
C THR A 239 9.02 40.67 11.85
N VAL A 240 9.70 39.83 11.06
CA VAL A 240 10.29 38.51 11.40
C VAL A 240 9.32 37.34 11.67
N GLY A 241 9.40 36.30 10.80
CA GLY A 241 9.05 34.92 11.18
C GLY A 241 8.08 34.14 10.29
N GLY A 242 8.20 34.18 8.95
CA GLY A 242 7.30 33.45 8.02
C GLY A 242 7.98 32.38 7.17
N GLY A 243 8.87 31.55 7.75
CA GLY A 243 9.80 30.70 6.99
C GLY A 243 9.32 29.31 6.56
N SER A 244 8.38 28.67 7.26
CA SER A 244 8.09 27.23 7.02
C SER A 244 7.15 26.96 5.84
N SER A 245 6.14 27.82 5.63
CA SER A 245 5.15 27.64 4.56
C SER A 245 5.72 27.91 3.17
N LYS A 246 6.66 28.87 3.04
CA LYS A 246 7.38 29.15 1.78
C LYS A 246 8.34 28.03 1.38
N ALA A 247 9.04 27.41 2.32
CA ALA A 247 9.94 26.29 2.03
C ALA A 247 9.17 25.04 1.56
N LEU A 248 8.02 24.74 2.19
CA LEU A 248 7.08 23.72 1.74
C LEU A 248 6.51 24.04 0.35
N LYS A 249 6.22 25.32 0.06
CA LYS A 249 5.75 25.81 -1.24
C LYS A 249 6.75 25.56 -2.36
N GLU A 250 8.02 25.92 -2.16
CA GLU A 250 9.08 25.77 -3.16
C GLU A 250 9.45 24.29 -3.40
N ALA A 251 9.41 23.46 -2.36
CA ALA A 251 9.61 22.01 -2.47
C ALA A 251 8.49 21.31 -3.26
N PHE A 252 7.24 21.73 -3.07
CA PHE A 252 6.08 21.12 -3.70
C PHE A 252 5.90 21.60 -5.15
N GLU A 253 6.14 22.89 -5.44
CA GLU A 253 6.14 23.44 -6.81
C GLU A 253 7.23 22.78 -7.69
N SER A 254 8.38 22.40 -7.12
CA SER A 254 9.47 21.73 -7.85
C SER A 254 9.34 20.19 -7.91
N GLY A 255 8.60 19.57 -6.98
CA GLY A 255 8.55 18.11 -6.79
C GLY A 255 7.41 17.36 -7.48
N LEU A 256 6.36 18.04 -7.93
CA LEU A 256 5.16 17.41 -8.51
C LEU A 256 5.40 16.73 -9.88
N MET A 257 6.50 17.05 -10.59
CA MET A 257 6.89 16.40 -11.85
C MET A 257 7.97 15.31 -11.67
N LYS A 258 8.43 15.05 -10.43
CA LYS A 258 9.45 14.04 -10.09
C LYS A 258 9.08 13.32 -8.80
N ILE A 259 7.92 12.68 -8.79
CA ILE A 259 7.50 11.82 -7.67
C ILE A 259 8.33 10.53 -7.76
N GLY A 260 9.45 10.50 -7.05
CA GLY A 260 10.32 9.33 -6.98
C GLY A 260 11.13 9.24 -5.69
N GLU A 261 11.85 10.30 -5.29
CA GLU A 261 12.91 10.10 -4.28
C GLU A 261 13.11 11.24 -3.25
N SER A 262 12.53 12.45 -3.42
CA SER A 262 12.89 13.63 -2.60
C SER A 262 11.78 14.28 -1.76
N LEU A 263 10.54 13.80 -1.86
CA LEU A 263 9.42 14.36 -1.09
C LEU A 263 9.55 14.20 0.44
N PRO A 264 10.07 13.08 1.00
CA PRO A 264 10.20 12.95 2.45
C PRO A 264 11.17 13.99 3.05
N SER A 265 12.34 14.20 2.45
CA SER A 265 13.38 15.04 3.04
C SER A 265 13.05 16.54 3.11
N LEU A 266 12.18 17.05 2.22
CA LEU A 266 11.78 18.46 2.19
C LEU A 266 10.49 18.77 2.97
N LEU A 267 9.56 17.81 3.09
CA LEU A 267 8.38 17.94 3.95
C LEU A 267 8.73 17.92 5.45
N PHE A 268 9.88 17.34 5.81
CA PHE A 268 10.35 17.19 7.18
C PHE A 268 11.60 18.06 7.48
N SER A 269 11.64 19.29 6.96
CA SER A 269 12.64 20.27 7.41
C SER A 269 12.38 20.61 8.89
N GLU A 270 13.41 20.40 9.70
CA GLU A 270 13.37 20.39 11.16
C GLU A 270 12.99 21.77 11.72
N THR A 271 11.76 21.91 12.20
CA THR A 271 11.41 22.95 13.17
C THR A 271 11.61 22.35 14.57
N GLU A 272 12.59 22.91 15.29
CA GLU A 272 13.32 22.30 16.41
C GLU A 272 12.52 22.13 17.72
N THR A 273 11.29 22.63 17.83
CA THR A 273 10.67 22.79 19.16
C THR A 273 9.68 21.69 19.57
N ASP A 274 8.85 21.15 18.65
CA ASP A 274 7.85 20.11 18.99
C ASP A 274 8.15 18.71 18.42
N THR A 275 8.94 18.62 17.34
CA THR A 275 9.32 17.32 16.73
C THR A 275 10.43 16.60 17.49
N THR A 276 11.18 17.30 18.33
CA THR A 276 12.25 16.70 19.15
C THR A 276 11.67 15.76 20.19
N LEU A 277 10.57 16.11 20.85
CA LEU A 277 9.90 15.25 21.83
C LEU A 277 9.31 13.98 21.18
N SER A 278 8.69 14.10 20.00
CA SER A 278 8.10 12.96 19.28
C SER A 278 9.16 12.05 18.66
N LYS A 279 10.25 12.60 18.10
CA LYS A 279 11.43 11.84 17.63
C LYS A 279 12.15 11.14 18.78
N HIS A 280 12.28 11.79 19.94
CA HIS A 280 12.92 11.20 21.12
C HIS A 280 12.10 10.04 21.67
N ASN A 281 10.77 10.16 21.69
CA ASN A 281 9.87 9.06 22.06
C ASN A 281 9.88 7.91 21.03
N LEU A 282 9.98 8.21 19.72
CA LEU A 282 10.10 7.18 18.67
C LEU A 282 11.41 6.41 18.80
N ARG A 283 12.57 7.09 18.87
CA ARG A 283 13.87 6.45 19.14
C ARG A 283 13.91 5.73 20.49
N GLY A 284 13.05 6.13 21.42
CA GLY A 284 12.82 5.45 22.68
C GLY A 284 12.30 4.02 22.54
N LYS A 285 11.60 3.67 21.45
CA LYS A 285 11.06 2.31 21.25
C LYS A 285 12.17 1.31 20.96
N VAL A 286 12.29 0.28 21.81
CA VAL A 286 13.23 -0.83 21.60
C VAL A 286 12.67 -1.78 20.53
N ILE A 287 13.44 -2.06 19.48
CA ILE A 287 13.08 -3.06 18.47
C ILE A 287 13.71 -4.40 18.85
N ASN A 288 12.89 -5.42 19.08
CA ASN A 288 13.33 -6.77 19.39
C ASN A 288 13.38 -7.60 18.11
N PHE A 289 14.57 -7.77 17.53
CA PHE A 289 14.78 -8.60 16.35
C PHE A 289 14.64 -10.08 16.72
N ILE A 290 13.70 -10.76 16.07
CA ILE A 290 13.53 -12.21 16.19
C ILE A 290 14.02 -12.86 14.90
N LEU A 291 15.10 -13.61 15.01
CA LEU A 291 15.81 -14.20 13.87
C LEU A 291 15.80 -15.73 13.97
N PRO A 292 14.93 -16.42 13.22
CA PRO A 292 15.05 -17.86 12.98
C PRO A 292 16.32 -18.19 12.20
N LEU A 293 17.09 -19.18 12.66
CA LEU A 293 18.35 -19.58 12.01
C LEU A 293 18.52 -21.10 11.98
N SER A 294 18.85 -21.64 10.80
CA SER A 294 19.29 -23.02 10.62
C SER A 294 20.40 -23.07 9.58
N GLY A 295 21.61 -23.46 9.98
CA GLY A 295 22.81 -23.42 9.13
C GLY A 295 23.16 -22.00 8.66
N ARG A 296 23.69 -21.86 7.44
CA ARG A 296 23.90 -20.56 6.74
C ARG A 296 24.88 -19.62 7.44
N PHE A 297 25.97 -20.14 8.01
CA PHE A 297 26.89 -19.31 8.81
C PHE A 297 27.44 -18.08 8.08
N GLU A 298 27.83 -18.18 6.81
CA GLU A 298 28.40 -17.01 6.10
C GLU A 298 27.35 -15.92 5.84
N ILE A 299 26.09 -16.31 5.63
CA ILE A 299 24.95 -15.40 5.51
C ILE A 299 24.67 -14.75 6.86
N PHE A 300 24.66 -15.54 7.94
CA PHE A 300 24.55 -15.02 9.31
C PHE A 300 25.67 -14.03 9.64
N ARG A 301 26.90 -14.30 9.21
CA ARG A 301 28.03 -13.39 9.39
C ARG A 301 27.82 -12.06 8.65
N ARG A 302 27.24 -12.07 7.45
CA ARG A 302 26.84 -10.85 6.73
C ARG A 302 25.76 -10.09 7.50
N PHE A 303 24.72 -10.78 7.95
CA PHE A 303 23.65 -10.19 8.76
C PHE A 303 24.20 -9.52 10.01
N ILE A 304 25.05 -10.21 10.77
CA ILE A 304 25.66 -9.67 11.99
C ILE A 304 26.49 -8.42 11.72
N ARG A 305 27.28 -8.39 10.64
CA ARG A 305 28.02 -7.17 10.26
C ARG A 305 27.08 -6.01 9.97
N ASN A 306 26.01 -6.26 9.22
CA ASN A 306 25.02 -5.23 8.93
C ASN A 306 24.29 -4.76 10.21
N PHE A 307 23.92 -5.68 11.09
CA PHE A 307 23.31 -5.37 12.39
C PHE A 307 24.28 -4.58 13.29
N GLU A 308 25.55 -4.94 13.33
CA GLU A 308 26.58 -4.22 14.08
C GLU A 308 26.77 -2.80 13.54
N ASP A 309 26.92 -2.64 12.22
CA ASP A 309 27.16 -1.34 11.57
C ASP A 309 25.96 -0.40 11.66
N VAL A 310 24.75 -0.94 11.55
CA VAL A 310 23.51 -0.12 11.54
C VAL A 310 22.97 0.10 12.93
N CYS A 311 23.02 -0.90 13.81
CA CYS A 311 22.42 -0.81 15.13
C CYS A 311 23.46 -0.56 16.22
N LEU A 312 24.45 -1.44 16.38
CA LEU A 312 25.31 -1.44 17.56
C LEU A 312 26.34 -0.29 17.59
N LYS A 313 26.93 0.06 16.44
CA LYS A 313 27.86 1.20 16.36
C LYS A 313 27.15 2.55 16.50
N ASN A 314 25.86 2.61 16.19
CA ASN A 314 25.05 3.81 16.26
C ASN A 314 24.22 3.89 17.57
N GLU A 315 24.45 2.98 18.52
CA GLU A 315 23.74 2.91 19.81
C GLU A 315 22.21 2.90 19.67
N GLU A 316 21.70 2.25 18.63
CA GLU A 316 20.27 2.11 18.42
C GLU A 316 19.64 1.24 19.51
N ARG A 317 18.45 1.64 19.99
CA ARG A 317 17.69 0.87 20.98
C ARG A 317 17.11 -0.40 20.33
N VAL A 318 17.89 -1.47 20.33
CA VAL A 318 17.51 -2.77 19.75
C VAL A 318 17.94 -3.93 20.65
N SER A 319 17.33 -5.08 20.43
CA SER A 319 17.85 -6.38 20.89
C SER A 319 17.80 -7.39 19.77
N LEU A 320 18.60 -8.46 19.88
CA LEU A 320 18.63 -9.55 18.92
C LEU A 320 18.45 -10.90 19.62
N THR A 321 17.41 -11.63 19.25
CA THR A 321 17.15 -13.00 19.69
C THR A 321 17.31 -13.93 18.50
N VAL A 322 18.38 -14.71 18.48
CA VAL A 322 18.66 -15.72 17.46
C VAL A 322 18.10 -17.07 17.91
N VAL A 323 17.05 -17.54 17.25
CA VAL A 323 16.47 -18.86 17.54
C VAL A 323 17.12 -19.90 16.64
N LEU A 324 18.05 -20.66 17.20
CA LEU A 324 19.00 -21.49 16.49
C LEU A 324 18.56 -22.95 16.47
N PHE A 325 18.30 -23.46 15.27
CA PHE A 325 18.06 -24.87 15.00
C PHE A 325 19.34 -25.49 14.43
N PRO A 326 19.89 -26.55 15.03
CA PRO A 326 21.02 -27.28 14.46
C PRO A 326 20.67 -27.81 13.07
N SER A 327 21.55 -27.55 12.09
CA SER A 327 21.38 -28.08 10.73
C SER A 327 22.09 -29.42 10.60
N ALA A 328 21.40 -30.43 10.06
CA ALA A 328 22.02 -31.71 9.71
C ALA A 328 23.03 -31.58 8.54
N LYS A 329 22.92 -30.53 7.72
CA LYS A 329 23.78 -30.30 6.55
C LYS A 329 25.10 -29.60 6.91
N GLU A 330 25.11 -28.78 7.96
CA GLU A 330 26.24 -27.90 8.30
C GLU A 330 26.48 -27.83 9.81
N ASN A 331 27.68 -28.24 10.28
CA ASN A 331 28.08 -28.06 11.68
C ASN A 331 28.55 -26.62 11.94
N THR A 332 27.61 -25.72 12.21
CA THR A 332 27.84 -24.27 12.32
C THR A 332 27.52 -23.69 13.70
N VAL A 333 26.89 -24.47 14.59
CA VAL A 333 26.38 -24.04 15.89
C VAL A 333 27.47 -23.35 16.72
N GLN A 334 28.65 -23.96 16.85
CA GLN A 334 29.74 -23.41 17.66
C GLN A 334 30.24 -22.06 17.10
N ARG A 335 30.39 -21.95 15.76
CA ARG A 335 30.82 -20.71 15.09
C ARG A 335 29.80 -19.57 15.29
N ILE A 336 28.50 -19.90 15.26
CA ILE A 336 27.41 -18.95 15.54
C ILE A 336 27.51 -18.46 16.99
N LEU A 337 27.64 -19.38 17.94
CA LEU A 337 27.76 -19.05 19.37
C LEU A 337 28.98 -18.17 19.65
N ASP A 338 30.14 -18.49 19.07
CA ASP A 338 31.36 -17.71 19.26
C ASP A 338 31.26 -16.30 18.64
N THR A 339 30.58 -16.17 17.50
CA THR A 339 30.31 -14.88 16.87
C THR A 339 29.43 -14.01 17.77
N VAL A 340 28.35 -14.57 18.32
CA VAL A 340 27.45 -13.83 19.22
C VAL A 340 28.15 -13.48 20.54
N ARG A 341 28.93 -14.40 21.12
CA ARG A 341 29.74 -14.13 22.33
C ARG A 341 30.73 -12.99 22.10
N GLY A 342 31.31 -12.90 20.90
CA GLY A 342 32.17 -11.77 20.52
C GLY A 342 31.43 -10.44 20.59
N LEU A 343 30.23 -10.36 20.02
CA LEU A 343 29.40 -9.15 20.09
C LEU A 343 28.97 -8.81 21.51
N GLN A 344 28.54 -9.80 22.30
CA GLN A 344 28.11 -9.59 23.69
C GLN A 344 29.24 -9.00 24.56
N LYS A 345 30.50 -9.38 24.29
CA LYS A 345 31.67 -8.82 24.98
C LYS A 345 31.96 -7.37 24.58
N LEU A 346 31.74 -7.02 23.31
CA LEU A 346 32.01 -5.69 22.77
C LEU A 346 30.89 -4.69 23.09
N TYR A 347 29.64 -5.13 23.10
CA TYR A 347 28.45 -4.27 23.22
C TYR A 347 27.59 -4.71 24.42
N THR A 348 28.08 -4.44 25.62
CA THR A 348 27.44 -4.87 26.88
C THR A 348 26.09 -4.20 27.16
N TYR A 349 25.81 -3.06 26.52
CA TYR A 349 24.53 -2.37 26.64
C TYR A 349 23.41 -3.03 25.82
N ALA A 350 23.76 -3.79 24.78
CA ALA A 350 22.81 -4.39 23.86
C ALA A 350 22.45 -5.81 24.29
N ARG A 351 21.15 -6.13 24.32
CA ARG A 351 20.69 -7.49 24.60
C ARG A 351 20.78 -8.34 23.33
N ILE A 352 21.71 -9.29 23.31
CA ILE A 352 21.88 -10.25 22.22
C ILE A 352 21.83 -11.65 22.84
N GLU A 353 20.90 -12.50 22.39
CA GLU A 353 20.65 -13.82 22.96
C GLU A 353 20.58 -14.89 21.85
N VAL A 354 21.01 -16.10 22.17
CA VAL A 354 20.86 -17.28 21.30
C VAL A 354 20.03 -18.32 22.04
N VAL A 355 18.95 -18.76 21.39
CA VAL A 355 18.01 -19.75 21.93
C VAL A 355 18.16 -21.03 21.10
N PRO A 356 18.87 -22.06 21.60
CA PRO A 356 19.00 -23.31 20.87
C PRO A 356 17.70 -24.13 20.95
N VAL A 357 17.26 -24.65 19.79
CA VAL A 357 16.09 -25.52 19.67
C VAL A 357 16.53 -26.83 19.00
N PHE A 358 16.51 -27.94 19.75
CA PHE A 358 17.01 -29.25 19.30
C PHE A 358 15.93 -30.05 18.55
N GLU A 359 15.39 -29.45 17.49
CA GLU A 359 14.37 -30.06 16.63
C GLU A 359 14.65 -29.75 15.15
N ASN A 360 13.84 -30.30 14.24
CA ASN A 360 13.85 -29.88 12.85
C ASN A 360 13.41 -28.42 12.73
N PHE A 361 13.99 -27.70 11.77
CA PHE A 361 13.67 -26.29 11.57
C PHE A 361 12.20 -26.10 11.20
N ALA A 362 11.51 -25.25 11.97
CA ALA A 362 10.17 -24.78 11.68
C ALA A 362 10.11 -23.27 11.97
N ARG A 363 9.87 -22.47 10.92
CA ARG A 363 9.91 -21.00 11.02
C ARG A 363 8.84 -20.44 11.96
N ALA A 364 7.62 -20.96 11.89
CA ALA A 364 6.52 -20.56 12.78
C ALA A 364 6.89 -20.74 14.26
N LYS A 365 7.39 -21.94 14.60
CA LYS A 365 7.85 -22.28 15.96
C LYS A 365 9.04 -21.42 16.39
N ALA A 366 9.98 -21.16 15.49
CA ALA A 366 11.13 -20.29 15.78
C ALA A 366 10.69 -18.87 16.15
N LEU A 367 9.76 -18.29 15.39
CA LEU A 367 9.22 -16.95 15.65
C LEU A 367 8.42 -16.90 16.95
N GLU A 368 7.60 -17.92 17.24
CA GLU A 368 6.82 -18.01 18.48
C GLU A 368 7.73 -18.11 19.71
N ILE A 369 8.73 -19.01 19.66
CA ILE A 369 9.75 -19.13 20.70
C ILE A 369 10.47 -17.79 20.87
N GLY A 370 10.96 -17.18 19.80
CA GLY A 370 11.66 -15.91 19.89
C GLY A 370 10.81 -14.77 20.45
N ALA A 371 9.53 -14.68 20.07
CA ALA A 371 8.58 -13.72 20.61
C ALA A 371 8.36 -13.90 22.12
N SER A 372 8.47 -15.13 22.63
CA SER A 372 8.34 -15.39 24.08
C SER A 372 9.50 -14.82 24.92
N TYR A 373 10.68 -14.59 24.33
CA TYR A 373 11.86 -14.00 24.99
C TYR A 373 11.80 -12.46 25.09
N ALA A 374 10.87 -11.82 24.39
CA ALA A 374 10.49 -10.46 24.71
C ALA A 374 9.82 -10.45 26.09
N ARG A 375 10.23 -9.57 26.99
CA ARG A 375 9.85 -9.62 28.41
C ARG A 375 8.47 -9.03 28.62
N GLU A 376 8.25 -7.86 28.03
CA GLU A 376 7.04 -7.08 28.28
C GLU A 376 6.02 -7.30 27.16
N PRO A 377 4.70 -7.29 27.47
CA PRO A 377 3.65 -7.25 26.44
C PRO A 377 3.74 -6.04 25.50
N GLU A 378 4.43 -4.99 25.96
CA GLU A 378 4.70 -3.75 25.25
C GLU A 378 5.93 -3.82 24.35
N ASP A 379 6.62 -4.96 24.30
CA ASP A 379 7.80 -5.11 23.47
C ASP A 379 7.40 -5.12 21.98
N LEU A 380 8.04 -4.24 21.21
CA LEU A 380 7.94 -4.19 19.76
C LEU A 380 8.82 -5.29 19.16
N LEU A 381 8.18 -6.27 18.53
CA LEU A 381 8.83 -7.38 17.85
C LEU A 381 9.08 -7.01 16.37
N PHE A 382 10.20 -7.48 15.84
CA PHE A 382 10.50 -7.42 14.42
C PHE A 382 10.98 -8.78 13.93
N PHE A 383 10.13 -9.44 13.14
CA PHE A 383 10.41 -10.72 12.52
C PHE A 383 11.22 -10.49 11.26
N ILE A 384 12.41 -11.11 11.18
CA ILE A 384 13.35 -10.90 10.09
C ILE A 384 14.02 -12.20 9.68
N ASP A 385 14.37 -12.32 8.39
CA ASP A 385 15.17 -13.42 7.86
C ASP A 385 16.67 -13.06 7.85
N VAL A 386 17.52 -14.08 7.96
CA VAL A 386 18.98 -13.91 7.95
C VAL A 386 19.51 -13.36 6.62
N ASP A 387 18.74 -13.50 5.55
CA ASP A 387 19.09 -13.05 4.20
C ASP A 387 18.82 -11.56 3.96
N MET A 388 18.30 -10.84 4.95
CA MET A 388 18.02 -9.41 4.86
C MET A 388 19.28 -8.55 5.08
N VAL A 389 19.35 -7.43 4.37
CA VAL A 389 20.22 -6.29 4.68
C VAL A 389 19.37 -5.04 4.80
N PHE A 390 19.76 -4.14 5.70
CA PHE A 390 18.96 -2.96 6.02
C PHE A 390 19.79 -1.72 6.37
N ARG A 391 19.14 -0.55 6.44
CA ARG A 391 19.73 0.72 6.91
C ARG A 391 18.95 1.30 8.09
N SER A 392 19.51 2.31 8.75
CA SER A 392 18.92 2.96 9.93
C SER A 392 17.51 3.51 9.68
N SER A 393 17.22 4.01 8.48
CA SER A 393 15.90 4.47 8.06
C SER A 393 14.81 3.40 8.18
N ALA A 394 15.14 2.12 7.99
CA ALA A 394 14.18 1.02 8.17
C ALA A 394 13.73 0.92 9.65
N LEU A 395 14.64 1.12 10.61
CA LEU A 395 14.33 1.09 12.04
C LEU A 395 13.32 2.18 12.42
N GLN A 396 13.45 3.36 11.82
CA GLN A 396 12.53 4.47 12.04
C GLN A 396 11.13 4.16 11.49
N ARG A 397 11.04 3.62 10.28
CA ARG A 397 9.76 3.20 9.70
C ARG A 397 9.09 2.08 10.48
N ILE A 398 9.87 1.13 11.00
CA ILE A 398 9.37 0.09 11.92
C ILE A 398 8.73 0.71 13.17
N ARG A 399 9.42 1.64 13.84
CA ARG A 399 8.90 2.30 15.06
C ARG A 399 7.69 3.21 14.80
N MET A 400 7.67 3.85 13.64
CA MET A 400 6.63 4.80 13.23
C MET A 400 5.34 4.08 12.81
N ASN A 401 5.47 2.99 12.05
CA ASN A 401 4.32 2.33 11.41
C ASN A 401 3.71 1.21 12.27
N THR A 402 4.38 0.79 13.34
CA THR A 402 3.82 -0.15 14.31
C THR A 402 3.31 0.59 15.53
N VAL A 403 1.99 0.55 15.73
CA VAL A 403 1.29 1.25 16.82
C VAL A 403 0.43 0.25 17.56
N LYS A 404 0.74 0.05 18.85
CA LYS A 404 0.08 -0.93 19.69
C LYS A 404 -1.45 -0.82 19.63
N GLY A 405 -2.13 -1.94 19.41
CA GLY A 405 -3.59 -2.06 19.37
C GLY A 405 -4.26 -1.34 18.21
N LYS A 406 -3.50 -0.70 17.31
CA LYS A 406 -4.02 0.10 16.20
C LYS A 406 -3.48 -0.37 14.85
N THR A 407 -2.15 -0.49 14.72
CA THR A 407 -1.49 -0.76 13.45
C THR A 407 -0.33 -1.73 13.59
N VAL A 408 -0.28 -2.73 12.71
CA VAL A 408 0.89 -3.60 12.50
C VAL A 408 1.55 -3.30 11.17
N TYR A 409 2.89 -3.35 11.14
CA TYR A 409 3.65 -3.02 9.94
C TYR A 409 4.14 -4.28 9.24
N PHE A 410 3.72 -4.49 8.01
CA PHE A 410 4.27 -5.54 7.14
C PHE A 410 4.97 -4.88 5.93
N PRO A 411 6.28 -4.58 6.02
CA PRO A 411 7.01 -3.95 4.92
C PRO A 411 6.98 -4.79 3.64
N ILE A 412 6.87 -4.12 2.49
CA ILE A 412 7.09 -4.73 1.18
C ILE A 412 8.58 -4.59 0.88
N VAL A 413 9.32 -5.68 1.04
CA VAL A 413 10.78 -5.69 0.88
C VAL A 413 11.19 -5.79 -0.58
N TYR A 414 12.36 -5.24 -0.90
CA TYR A 414 12.96 -5.40 -2.21
C TYR A 414 13.71 -6.73 -2.29
N SER A 415 13.47 -7.53 -3.32
CA SER A 415 14.18 -8.79 -3.54
C SER A 415 15.11 -8.66 -4.71
N GLU A 416 16.38 -8.98 -4.50
CA GLU A 416 17.33 -9.08 -5.60
C GLU A 416 17.03 -10.27 -6.50
N PHE A 417 17.32 -10.10 -7.79
CA PHE A 417 17.46 -11.21 -8.72
C PHE A 417 18.84 -11.87 -8.63
N ASP A 418 19.01 -13.00 -9.32
CA ASP A 418 20.28 -13.71 -9.40
C ASP A 418 21.39 -12.78 -9.95
N PRO A 419 22.45 -12.47 -9.15
CA PRO A 419 23.52 -11.56 -9.57
C PRO A 419 24.31 -12.10 -10.76
N ILE A 420 24.27 -13.40 -11.04
CA ILE A 420 24.89 -13.99 -12.22
C ILE A 420 24.12 -13.54 -13.48
N ILE A 421 22.79 -13.48 -13.42
CA ILE A 421 21.94 -13.07 -14.54
C ILE A 421 21.99 -11.57 -14.76
N VAL A 422 22.00 -10.80 -13.67
CA VAL A 422 21.97 -9.33 -13.71
C VAL A 422 23.35 -8.74 -13.99
N TYR A 423 24.38 -9.16 -13.24
CA TYR A 423 25.70 -8.53 -13.24
C TYR A 423 26.82 -9.41 -13.80
N ASN A 424 26.54 -10.67 -14.13
CA ASN A 424 27.57 -11.69 -14.44
C ASN A 424 28.60 -11.83 -13.30
N LYS A 425 28.13 -11.72 -12.05
CA LYS A 425 28.93 -11.84 -10.82
C LYS A 425 28.25 -12.78 -9.84
N THR A 426 29.02 -13.37 -8.93
CA THR A 426 28.48 -14.25 -7.88
C THR A 426 27.79 -13.48 -6.74
N ILE A 427 28.09 -12.19 -6.60
CA ILE A 427 27.58 -11.33 -5.53
C ILE A 427 27.11 -10.01 -6.16
N SER A 428 25.98 -9.50 -5.66
CA SER A 428 25.48 -8.17 -6.02
C SER A 428 26.48 -7.08 -5.59
N PRO A 429 26.89 -6.16 -6.48
CA PRO A 429 27.83 -5.10 -6.14
C PRO A 429 27.21 -4.01 -5.26
N ASN A 430 25.88 -3.83 -5.30
CA ASN A 430 25.16 -2.85 -4.51
C ASN A 430 23.74 -3.34 -4.21
N HIS A 431 23.52 -3.80 -2.98
CA HIS A 431 22.23 -4.30 -2.54
C HIS A 431 21.10 -3.27 -2.55
N PHE A 432 21.42 -1.98 -2.53
CA PHE A 432 20.43 -0.90 -2.47
C PHE A 432 20.18 -0.23 -3.83
N LEU A 433 20.65 -0.85 -4.93
CA LEU A 433 20.30 -0.41 -6.28
C LEU A 433 18.93 -0.97 -6.67
N ILE A 434 17.89 -0.16 -6.48
CA ILE A 434 16.49 -0.52 -6.74
C ILE A 434 16.08 -0.11 -8.15
N ASN A 435 15.72 -1.08 -9.00
CA ASN A 435 15.11 -0.85 -10.31
C ASN A 435 14.53 -2.17 -10.88
N GLU A 436 13.88 -2.11 -12.04
CA GLU A 436 13.20 -3.28 -12.62
C GLU A 436 14.15 -4.38 -13.13
N ASP A 437 15.45 -4.11 -13.26
CA ASP A 437 16.45 -5.04 -13.78
C ASP A 437 17.23 -5.78 -12.68
N THR A 438 17.35 -5.19 -11.49
CA THR A 438 18.14 -5.75 -10.38
C THR A 438 17.30 -6.56 -9.39
N GLY A 439 15.98 -6.39 -9.41
CA GLY A 439 15.09 -7.05 -8.47
C GLY A 439 13.63 -6.65 -8.64
N PHE A 440 12.84 -6.93 -7.61
CA PHE A 440 11.41 -6.61 -7.58
C PHE A 440 10.90 -6.45 -6.15
N TRP A 441 9.78 -5.74 -5.99
CA TRP A 441 9.07 -5.60 -4.72
C TRP A 441 8.23 -6.85 -4.42
N ARG A 442 8.47 -7.50 -3.27
CA ARG A 442 7.73 -8.71 -2.85
C ARG A 442 6.34 -8.36 -2.32
N GLN A 443 5.43 -8.00 -3.23
CA GLN A 443 4.06 -7.55 -2.90
C GLN A 443 3.27 -8.52 -2.01
N TYR A 444 3.48 -9.83 -2.22
CA TYR A 444 2.80 -10.91 -1.48
C TYR A 444 3.73 -11.64 -0.50
N GLY A 445 4.85 -11.02 -0.11
CA GLY A 445 5.68 -11.51 1.00
C GLY A 445 5.20 -10.93 2.33
N PHE A 446 4.95 -11.78 3.32
CA PHE A 446 4.48 -11.38 4.66
C PHE A 446 5.46 -11.79 5.77
N GLY A 447 6.54 -12.50 5.43
CA GLY A 447 7.49 -13.04 6.41
C GLY A 447 8.25 -12.01 7.22
N ILE A 448 8.38 -10.78 6.73
CA ILE A 448 8.97 -9.65 7.46
C ILE A 448 7.84 -8.81 8.02
N ALA A 449 7.78 -8.69 9.34
CA ALA A 449 6.68 -8.01 10.02
C ALA A 449 7.16 -7.39 11.34
N SER A 450 6.55 -6.27 11.71
CA SER A 450 6.69 -5.66 13.01
C SER A 450 5.35 -5.57 13.73
N VAL A 451 5.31 -6.12 14.94
CA VAL A 451 4.10 -6.30 15.74
C VAL A 451 4.45 -6.09 17.21
N TYR A 452 3.52 -5.55 18.01
CA TYR A 452 3.66 -5.59 19.47
C TYR A 452 3.36 -7.00 19.98
N LYS A 453 4.08 -7.45 21.01
CA LYS A 453 3.84 -8.77 21.64
C LYS A 453 2.38 -8.95 22.07
N SER A 454 1.79 -7.93 22.70
CA SER A 454 0.38 -7.91 23.08
C SER A 454 -0.57 -8.09 21.90
N ASP A 455 -0.31 -7.45 20.77
CA ASP A 455 -1.13 -7.57 19.56
C ASP A 455 -1.01 -8.96 18.92
N LEU A 456 0.19 -9.54 18.91
CA LEU A 456 0.42 -10.92 18.47
C LEU A 456 -0.36 -11.92 19.33
N LEU A 457 -0.35 -11.75 20.65
CA LEU A 457 -1.11 -12.59 21.57
C LEU A 457 -2.63 -12.44 21.37
N ASN A 458 -3.11 -11.21 21.14
CA ASN A 458 -4.53 -10.92 20.92
C ASN A 458 -5.10 -11.61 19.67
N VAL A 459 -4.29 -11.80 18.63
CA VAL A 459 -4.70 -12.51 17.41
C VAL A 459 -4.44 -14.03 17.47
N GLY A 460 -3.93 -14.53 18.60
CA GLY A 460 -3.73 -15.97 18.84
C GLY A 460 -2.34 -16.51 18.52
N GLY A 461 -1.33 -15.65 18.33
CA GLY A 461 0.06 -16.06 18.08
C GLY A 461 0.29 -16.72 16.72
N LEU A 462 1.49 -17.29 16.52
CA LEU A 462 1.79 -18.07 15.33
C LEU A 462 1.27 -19.51 15.45
N ASP A 463 0.78 -20.07 14.35
CA ASP A 463 0.42 -21.49 14.31
C ASP A 463 1.68 -22.38 14.27
N THR A 464 2.11 -22.86 15.44
CA THR A 464 3.28 -23.74 15.57
C THR A 464 3.09 -25.15 15.01
N SER A 465 1.87 -25.51 14.57
CA SER A 465 1.65 -26.78 13.87
C SER A 465 2.30 -26.78 12.48
N ILE A 466 2.52 -25.59 11.88
CA ILE A 466 3.20 -25.41 10.61
C ILE A 466 4.67 -25.81 10.73
N GLN A 467 5.04 -26.87 10.02
CA GLN A 467 6.42 -27.38 9.96
C GLN A 467 7.17 -26.76 8.78
N GLY A 468 8.50 -26.66 8.91
CA GLY A 468 9.36 -26.18 7.83
C GLY A 468 9.23 -24.67 7.55
N TRP A 469 9.13 -24.32 6.27
CA TRP A 469 9.03 -22.94 5.78
C TRP A 469 7.78 -22.76 4.90
N GLY A 470 7.09 -21.64 5.07
CA GLY A 470 5.96 -21.22 4.25
C GLY A 470 4.61 -21.45 4.95
N LYS A 471 3.65 -20.59 4.59
CA LYS A 471 2.29 -20.44 5.16
C LYS A 471 2.20 -19.71 6.50
N GLU A 472 3.23 -19.73 7.34
CA GLU A 472 3.15 -19.11 8.67
C GLU A 472 2.97 -17.59 8.61
N ASP A 473 3.52 -16.98 7.57
CA ASP A 473 3.43 -15.55 7.32
C ASP A 473 2.03 -15.16 6.78
N VAL A 474 1.46 -16.00 5.91
CA VAL A 474 0.09 -15.87 5.41
C VAL A 474 -0.93 -16.08 6.54
N ASP A 475 -0.75 -17.11 7.37
CA ASP A 475 -1.60 -17.38 8.54
C ASP A 475 -1.63 -16.17 9.50
N LEU A 476 -0.45 -15.66 9.87
CA LEU A 476 -0.36 -14.49 10.74
C LEU A 476 -1.01 -13.25 10.09
N PHE A 477 -0.79 -13.04 8.79
CA PHE A 477 -1.41 -11.93 8.06
C PHE A 477 -2.94 -12.04 8.06
N GLU A 478 -3.50 -13.21 7.78
CA GLU A 478 -4.94 -13.47 7.78
C GLU A 478 -5.59 -13.29 9.15
N LYS A 479 -4.89 -13.68 10.23
CA LYS A 479 -5.30 -13.41 11.61
C LYS A 479 -5.44 -11.91 11.88
N PHE A 480 -4.50 -11.09 11.42
CA PHE A 480 -4.62 -9.63 11.53
C PHE A 480 -5.72 -9.06 10.64
N VAL A 481 -5.91 -9.56 9.42
CA VAL A 481 -7.01 -9.15 8.52
C VAL A 481 -8.37 -9.38 9.18
N SER A 482 -8.49 -10.46 9.96
CA SER A 482 -9.70 -10.83 10.68
C SER A 482 -9.88 -10.08 12.01
N SER A 483 -8.91 -9.27 12.42
CA SER A 483 -8.90 -8.53 13.68
C SER A 483 -9.37 -7.08 13.52
N ASN A 484 -9.42 -6.33 14.63
CA ASN A 484 -9.68 -4.87 14.62
C ASN A 484 -8.41 -4.03 14.43
N ILE A 485 -7.25 -4.65 14.21
CA ILE A 485 -5.97 -3.97 14.04
C ILE A 485 -5.74 -3.72 12.55
N THR A 486 -5.38 -2.49 12.20
CA THR A 486 -5.11 -2.09 10.82
C THR A 486 -3.76 -2.64 10.37
N ILE A 487 -3.70 -3.20 9.17
CA ILE A 487 -2.43 -3.60 8.56
C ILE A 487 -1.91 -2.46 7.71
N PHE A 488 -0.69 -1.99 8.01
CA PHE A 488 0.02 -1.04 7.17
C PHE A 488 1.09 -1.76 6.35
N ARG A 489 1.08 -1.52 5.03
CA ARG A 489 2.08 -2.04 4.08
C ARG A 489 2.58 -0.91 3.21
N SER A 490 3.90 -0.84 3.04
CA SER A 490 4.56 0.09 2.12
C SER A 490 5.84 -0.52 1.59
N ALA A 491 6.23 -0.16 0.36
CA ALA A 491 7.56 -0.46 -0.16
C ALA A 491 8.63 0.17 0.75
N ASP A 492 9.54 -0.64 1.26
CA ASP A 492 10.60 -0.20 2.15
C ASP A 492 11.97 -0.34 1.46
N PRO A 493 12.53 0.76 0.91
CA PRO A 493 13.76 0.71 0.12
C PRO A 493 15.01 0.40 0.94
N ASP A 494 14.92 0.48 2.27
CA ASP A 494 16.04 0.14 3.15
C ASP A 494 15.88 -1.26 3.76
N LEU A 495 15.01 -2.10 3.20
CA LEU A 495 14.89 -3.52 3.51
C LEU A 495 15.06 -4.35 2.22
N VAL A 496 16.24 -4.96 2.07
CA VAL A 496 16.56 -5.77 0.89
C VAL A 496 16.78 -7.22 1.28
N HIS A 497 16.04 -8.12 0.64
CA HIS A 497 16.27 -9.55 0.67
C HIS A 497 17.35 -9.88 -0.36
N VAL A 498 18.56 -10.19 0.13
CA VAL A 498 19.69 -10.55 -0.72
C VAL A 498 19.40 -11.85 -1.42
N PHE A 499 19.78 -11.95 -2.70
CA PHE A 499 19.55 -13.16 -3.46
C PHE A 499 20.27 -14.36 -2.84
N HIS A 500 19.57 -15.47 -2.70
CA HIS A 500 20.14 -16.79 -2.45
C HIS A 500 19.38 -17.83 -3.25
N VAL A 501 20.04 -18.97 -3.53
CA VAL A 501 19.37 -20.10 -4.16
C VAL A 501 18.33 -20.66 -3.20
N VAL A 502 17.07 -20.72 -3.67
CA VAL A 502 15.95 -21.27 -2.90
C VAL A 502 15.95 -22.79 -3.03
N ASP A 503 16.24 -23.49 -1.93
CA ASP A 503 16.19 -24.95 -1.82
C ASP A 503 14.78 -25.36 -1.35
N CYS A 504 14.00 -26.02 -2.22
CA CYS A 504 12.64 -26.46 -1.92
C CYS A 504 12.64 -27.92 -1.51
N ASP A 505 12.43 -28.18 -0.23
CA ASP A 505 12.37 -29.53 0.32
C ASP A 505 11.18 -30.31 -0.30
N PRO A 506 11.43 -31.46 -0.97
CA PRO A 506 10.38 -32.28 -1.57
C PRO A 506 9.37 -32.86 -0.56
N SER A 507 9.71 -32.88 0.73
CA SER A 507 8.82 -33.38 1.80
C SER A 507 7.79 -32.35 2.28
N LEU A 508 7.87 -31.10 1.81
CA LEU A 508 6.89 -30.06 2.13
C LEU A 508 5.49 -30.44 1.62
N GLU A 509 4.48 -29.95 2.31
CA GLU A 509 3.10 -30.05 1.83
C GLU A 509 3.00 -29.42 0.44
N ARG A 510 2.17 -29.98 -0.44
CA ARG A 510 2.04 -29.55 -1.85
C ARG A 510 1.96 -28.03 -2.03
N THR A 511 1.15 -27.37 -1.21
CA THR A 511 0.95 -25.91 -1.25
C THR A 511 2.22 -25.15 -0.86
N GLN A 512 2.92 -25.54 0.22
CA GLN A 512 4.21 -24.96 0.61
C GLN A 512 5.28 -25.20 -0.48
N PHE A 513 5.29 -26.39 -1.07
CA PHE A 513 6.22 -26.72 -2.14
C PHE A 513 5.99 -25.86 -3.40
N GLU A 514 4.72 -25.65 -3.80
CA GLU A 514 4.35 -24.76 -4.90
C GLU A 514 4.74 -23.30 -4.59
N MET A 515 4.49 -22.80 -3.37
CA MET A 515 4.94 -21.46 -2.93
C MET A 515 6.45 -21.29 -3.02
N CYS A 516 7.21 -22.30 -2.57
CA CYS A 516 8.67 -22.30 -2.64
C CYS A 516 9.14 -22.26 -4.10
N ARG A 517 8.56 -23.09 -4.98
CA ARG A 517 8.92 -23.13 -6.40
C ARG A 517 8.63 -21.82 -7.11
N ASN A 518 7.50 -21.19 -6.82
CA ASN A 518 7.14 -19.89 -7.38
C ASN A 518 8.13 -18.81 -6.91
N THR A 519 8.43 -18.77 -5.61
CA THR A 519 9.44 -17.87 -5.05
C THR A 519 10.79 -18.02 -5.73
N ARG A 520 11.22 -19.26 -5.97
CA ARG A 520 12.45 -19.54 -6.70
C ARG A 520 12.40 -19.01 -8.14
N ALA A 521 11.29 -19.22 -8.83
CA ALA A 521 11.11 -18.78 -10.21
C ALA A 521 11.16 -17.25 -10.33
N ASP A 522 10.56 -16.54 -9.38
CA ASP A 522 10.51 -15.08 -9.39
C ASP A 522 11.90 -14.44 -9.20
N THR A 523 12.84 -15.11 -8.53
CA THR A 523 14.18 -14.55 -8.23
C THR A 523 15.21 -14.64 -9.37
N TYR A 524 14.89 -15.23 -10.53
CA TYR A 524 15.92 -15.43 -11.56
C TYR A 524 16.35 -14.16 -12.30
N GLY A 525 15.44 -13.25 -12.58
CA GLY A 525 15.72 -12.07 -13.39
C GLY A 525 14.46 -11.40 -13.93
N SER A 526 14.62 -10.16 -14.40
CA SER A 526 13.52 -9.43 -15.03
C SER A 526 13.03 -10.12 -16.31
N ILE A 527 11.74 -9.99 -16.62
CA ILE A 527 11.14 -10.58 -17.83
C ILE A 527 11.88 -10.09 -19.08
N SER A 528 12.25 -8.80 -19.12
CA SER A 528 13.04 -8.21 -20.20
C SER A 528 14.38 -8.94 -20.35
N ARG A 529 15.13 -9.08 -19.26
CA ARG A 529 16.46 -9.72 -19.25
C ARG A 529 16.39 -11.19 -19.66
N LEU A 530 15.46 -11.95 -19.10
CA LEU A 530 15.26 -13.35 -19.43
C LEU A 530 14.86 -13.54 -20.90
N THR A 531 14.05 -12.64 -21.45
CA THR A 531 13.64 -12.65 -22.87
C THR A 531 14.81 -12.35 -23.79
N SER A 532 15.69 -11.39 -23.45
CA SER A 532 16.91 -11.11 -24.20
C SER A 532 17.85 -12.31 -24.22
N ILE A 533 18.09 -12.93 -23.05
CA ILE A 533 18.93 -14.13 -22.92
C ILE A 533 18.35 -15.29 -23.74
N TRP A 534 17.04 -15.49 -23.67
CA TRP A 534 16.36 -16.53 -24.44
C TRP A 534 16.50 -16.29 -25.96
N SER A 535 16.31 -15.06 -26.41
CA SER A 535 16.41 -14.68 -27.83
C SER A 535 17.83 -14.86 -28.37
N GLN A 536 18.85 -14.49 -27.60
CA GLN A 536 20.26 -14.66 -27.96
C GLN A 536 20.64 -16.16 -28.03
N ASN A 537 20.26 -16.96 -27.04
CA ASN A 537 20.60 -18.40 -27.03
C ASN A 537 19.86 -19.22 -28.10
N LYS A 538 18.71 -18.72 -28.61
CA LYS A 538 18.01 -19.34 -29.73
C LYS A 538 18.78 -19.22 -31.05
N LEU A 539 19.68 -18.22 -31.15
CA LEU A 539 20.58 -18.02 -32.29
C LEU A 539 21.88 -18.83 -32.16
N GLU A 540 22.30 -19.16 -30.93
CA GLU A 540 23.60 -19.81 -30.64
C GLU A 540 23.51 -21.30 -30.23
N GLY A 541 22.31 -21.89 -30.17
CA GLY A 541 22.14 -23.34 -29.92
C GLY A 541 22.58 -23.82 -28.52
N GLY A 542 22.54 -22.97 -27.50
CA GLY A 542 23.15 -23.22 -26.18
C GLY A 542 22.30 -23.93 -25.10
N ASN A 543 22.98 -24.64 -24.19
CA ASN A 543 22.46 -25.40 -23.04
C ASN A 543 21.57 -24.60 -22.04
N LEU A 544 21.67 -23.27 -22.02
CA LEU A 544 20.88 -22.41 -21.11
C LEU A 544 19.38 -22.47 -21.44
N VAL A 545 19.03 -22.72 -22.71
CA VAL A 545 17.65 -22.91 -23.17
C VAL A 545 17.01 -24.14 -22.52
N ASN A 546 17.77 -25.21 -22.27
CA ASN A 546 17.24 -26.41 -21.60
C ASN A 546 16.95 -26.16 -20.11
N LYS A 547 17.75 -25.31 -19.45
CA LYS A 547 17.54 -24.88 -18.05
C LYS A 547 16.33 -23.94 -17.91
N LEU A 548 16.13 -23.04 -18.88
CA LEU A 548 14.93 -22.20 -18.95
C LEU A 548 13.68 -23.00 -19.39
N ARG A 549 13.80 -23.96 -20.31
CA ARG A 549 12.69 -24.84 -20.76
C ARG A 549 12.14 -25.68 -19.61
N THR A 550 12.99 -26.23 -18.76
CA THR A 550 12.55 -27.00 -17.57
C THR A 550 11.84 -26.11 -16.53
N LEU A 551 12.14 -24.81 -16.50
CA LEU A 551 11.46 -23.84 -15.62
C LEU A 551 10.08 -23.42 -16.14
N PHE A 552 9.92 -23.18 -17.45
CA PHE A 552 8.65 -22.71 -18.02
C PHE A 552 7.61 -23.82 -18.32
N TYR A 553 8.03 -25.09 -18.48
CA TYR A 553 7.11 -26.16 -18.90
C TYR A 553 6.28 -26.82 -17.78
N TYR A 554 6.47 -26.46 -16.50
CA TYR A 554 5.72 -27.09 -15.40
C TYR A 554 4.41 -26.40 -14.99
N ASN A 555 3.98 -25.32 -15.68
CA ASN A 555 2.73 -24.60 -15.38
C ASN A 555 1.58 -24.87 -16.36
N LYS A 556 1.68 -25.90 -17.22
CA LYS A 556 0.69 -26.16 -18.28
C LYS A 556 -0.11 -27.46 -18.17
N THR A 557 -0.12 -28.11 -17.01
CA THR A 557 -0.98 -29.29 -16.76
C THR A 557 -1.81 -29.12 -15.50
N VAL A 558 -2.71 -28.12 -15.50
CA VAL A 558 -4.02 -28.21 -14.83
C VAL A 558 -4.98 -27.39 -15.69
N THR A 559 -5.66 -28.06 -16.62
CA THR A 559 -6.92 -27.60 -17.22
C THR A 559 -8.06 -27.82 -16.26
#